data_AF-A0A6A3HWB4-F1
#
_entry.id   AF-A0A6A3HWB4-F1
#
_cell.length_a   1.000
_cell.length_b   1.000
_cell.length_c   1.000
_cell.angle_alpha   90.00
_cell.angle_beta   90.00
_cell.angle_gamma   90.00
#
_symmetry.space_group_name_H-M   'P 1'
#
loop_
_entity.id
_entity.type
_entity.pdbx_description
1 polymer ?
#
loop_
_entity_poly.entity_id
_entity_poly.type
_entity_poly.pdbx_seq_one_letter_code
_entity_poly.pdbx_strand_id
1 'polypeptide(L)'
;MKSLLVAIAVTCLFTSDALTTNTDSNQAKLSKGTVVNGPIQRRLEVALTIDQMKALMAEGVNEEAYAQRLGVHDRMKKLTEAGGTGLYDFMMTDEYKKINAYQDFLREARREAKRAQEMEALRALKKSKAKINWSSIKKVFRSKT
;
A
#
# COMPACT_ATOMS: atom_id res chain seq x y z
N MET A 1 -9.01 -36.15 25.83
CA MET A 1 -8.89 -34.69 25.64
C MET A 1 -9.15 -34.42 24.16
N LYS A 2 -10.29 -33.79 23.82
CA LYS A 2 -10.69 -33.52 22.43
C LYS A 2 -10.36 -32.06 22.12
N SER A 3 -9.36 -31.82 21.29
CA SER A 3 -9.01 -30.47 20.83
C SER A 3 -9.95 -30.09 19.70
N LEU A 4 -10.82 -29.11 19.96
CA LEU A 4 -11.73 -28.53 18.98
C LEU A 4 -10.98 -27.42 18.22
N LEU A 5 -10.58 -27.67 16.98
CA LEU A 5 -10.04 -26.63 16.10
C LEU A 5 -11.19 -25.82 15.51
N VAL A 6 -11.37 -24.60 16.01
CA VAL A 6 -12.29 -23.61 15.43
C VAL A 6 -11.59 -23.00 14.20
N ALA A 7 -12.00 -23.43 13.01
CA ALA A 7 -11.60 -22.80 11.75
C ALA A 7 -12.47 -21.57 11.50
N ILE A 8 -11.87 -20.37 11.51
CA ILE A 8 -12.55 -19.13 11.12
C ILE A 8 -12.35 -18.96 9.62
N ALA A 9 -13.36 -19.35 8.84
CA ALA A 9 -13.41 -19.08 7.41
C ALA A 9 -13.76 -17.60 7.18
N VAL A 10 -12.77 -16.80 6.78
CA VAL A 10 -13.00 -15.42 6.32
C VAL A 10 -13.65 -15.49 4.94
N THR A 11 -14.96 -15.28 4.91
CA THR A 11 -15.71 -15.18 3.66
C THR A 11 -15.50 -13.77 3.11
N CYS A 12 -14.56 -13.59 2.20
CA CYS A 12 -14.45 -12.36 1.41
C CYS A 12 -15.59 -12.36 0.37
N LEU A 13 -16.69 -11.67 0.67
CA LEU A 13 -17.73 -11.34 -0.32
C LEU A 13 -17.16 -10.32 -1.30
N PHE A 14 -16.54 -10.80 -2.38
CA PHE A 14 -16.39 -10.00 -3.59
C PHE A 14 -17.74 -10.00 -4.31
N THR A 15 -18.51 -8.92 -4.14
CA THR A 15 -19.64 -8.64 -5.01
C THR A 15 -19.07 -8.29 -6.38
N SER A 16 -18.98 -9.29 -7.26
CA SER A 16 -18.73 -9.08 -8.67
C SER A 16 -20.00 -8.52 -9.30
N ASP A 17 -20.10 -7.20 -9.40
CA ASP A 17 -20.98 -6.60 -10.40
C ASP A 17 -20.34 -6.85 -11.76
N ALA A 18 -20.89 -7.84 -12.46
CA ALA A 18 -20.66 -8.07 -13.87
C ALA A 18 -21.18 -6.85 -14.64
N LEU A 19 -20.28 -5.95 -15.03
CA LEU A 19 -20.56 -4.95 -16.04
C LEU A 19 -19.84 -5.33 -17.33
N THR A 20 -20.60 -5.92 -18.23
CA THR A 20 -20.27 -6.07 -19.64
C THR A 20 -20.04 -4.68 -20.24
N THR A 21 -18.82 -4.35 -20.63
CA THR A 21 -18.58 -3.28 -21.62
C THR A 21 -17.63 -3.77 -22.68
N ASN A 22 -18.19 -3.81 -23.89
CA ASN A 22 -17.58 -4.25 -25.12
C ASN A 22 -16.20 -3.62 -25.35
N THR A 23 -15.32 -4.44 -25.93
CA THR A 23 -14.19 -4.01 -26.73
C THR A 23 -14.61 -2.87 -27.66
N ASP A 24 -13.99 -1.71 -27.52
CA ASP A 24 -13.54 -0.94 -28.68
C ASP A 24 -12.21 -0.27 -28.35
N SER A 25 -11.20 -0.66 -29.11
CA SER A 25 -9.92 0.03 -29.16
C SER A 25 -10.17 1.37 -29.82
N ASN A 26 -9.80 2.47 -29.17
CA ASN A 26 -8.84 3.44 -29.70
C ASN A 26 -8.93 4.78 -28.96
N GLN A 27 -7.73 5.32 -28.77
CA GLN A 27 -7.36 6.72 -28.92
C GLN A 27 -6.86 7.38 -27.64
N ALA A 28 -5.54 7.32 -27.54
CA ALA A 28 -4.70 8.18 -26.73
C ALA A 28 -5.14 9.65 -26.82
N LYS A 29 -5.52 10.21 -25.68
CA LYS A 29 -5.38 11.63 -25.39
C LYS A 29 -4.77 11.76 -23.99
N LEU A 30 -3.45 11.73 -23.95
CA LEU A 30 -2.65 12.22 -22.83
C LEU A 30 -2.95 13.72 -22.66
N SER A 31 -3.96 14.02 -21.85
CA SER A 31 -4.25 15.39 -21.42
C SER A 31 -3.18 15.80 -20.41
N LYS A 32 -2.43 16.85 -20.77
CA LYS A 32 -1.47 17.55 -19.91
C LYS A 32 -2.19 18.08 -18.65
N GLY A 33 -2.29 17.25 -17.62
CA GLY A 33 -2.64 17.66 -16.27
C GLY A 33 -1.37 17.99 -15.50
N THR A 34 -1.28 19.23 -15.05
CA THR A 34 -0.17 19.78 -14.26
C THR A 34 0.24 18.84 -13.13
N VAL A 35 1.37 18.16 -13.33
CA VAL A 35 1.95 17.26 -12.34
C VAL A 35 2.51 18.13 -11.21
N VAL A 36 1.83 18.13 -10.06
CA VAL A 36 2.39 18.64 -8.82
C VAL A 36 3.60 17.77 -8.49
N ASN A 37 4.78 18.28 -8.86
CA ASN A 37 6.08 17.66 -8.64
C ASN A 37 6.39 17.62 -7.13
N GLY A 38 5.86 16.60 -6.45
CA GLY A 38 6.34 16.20 -5.14
C GLY A 38 7.80 15.72 -5.20
N PRO A 39 8.49 15.66 -4.05
CA PRO A 39 9.91 15.29 -3.96
C PRO A 39 10.25 13.90 -4.52
N ILE A 40 9.24 13.08 -4.84
CA ILE A 40 9.38 11.73 -5.39
C ILE A 40 9.91 11.74 -6.85
N GLN A 41 9.73 12.81 -7.62
CA GLN A 41 10.07 12.80 -9.06
C GLN A 41 11.53 13.15 -9.40
N ARG A 42 12.34 13.67 -8.47
CA ARG A 42 13.67 14.20 -8.81
C ARG A 42 14.83 13.22 -8.71
N ARG A 43 14.61 11.92 -8.44
CA ARG A 43 15.70 11.00 -8.10
C ARG A 43 15.80 9.67 -8.85
N LEU A 44 15.04 9.47 -9.91
CA LEU A 44 15.02 8.18 -10.59
C LEU A 44 15.10 8.42 -12.10
N GLU A 45 16.27 8.15 -12.70
CA GLU A 45 16.24 7.43 -13.98
C GLU A 45 15.50 6.11 -13.67
N VAL A 46 14.23 6.04 -14.06
CA VAL A 46 13.23 5.33 -13.25
C VAL A 46 13.32 3.82 -13.39
N ALA A 47 13.94 3.17 -12.40
CA ALA A 47 13.94 1.72 -12.23
C ALA A 47 12.52 1.11 -12.31
N LEU A 48 11.48 1.80 -11.80
CA LEU A 48 10.06 1.39 -11.91
C LEU A 48 9.11 2.60 -11.89
N THR A 49 8.30 2.78 -12.93
CA THR A 49 7.44 3.97 -13.06
C THR A 49 6.23 3.94 -12.11
N ILE A 50 5.66 5.11 -11.83
CA ILE A 50 4.48 5.23 -10.96
C ILE A 50 3.30 4.40 -11.51
N ASP A 51 3.09 4.38 -12.82
CA ASP A 51 1.99 3.63 -13.42
C ASP A 51 2.21 2.12 -13.32
N GLN A 52 3.46 1.65 -13.46
CA GLN A 52 3.82 0.25 -13.21
C GLN A 52 3.58 -0.13 -11.74
N MET A 53 3.95 0.74 -10.79
CA MET A 53 3.69 0.52 -9.37
C MET A 53 2.20 0.47 -9.04
N LYS A 54 1.40 1.35 -9.66
CA LYS A 54 -0.07 1.31 -9.52
C LYS A 54 -0.66 0.02 -10.07
N ALA A 55 -0.19 -0.46 -11.23
CA ALA A 55 -0.65 -1.71 -11.81
C ALA A 55 -0.34 -2.90 -10.89
N LEU A 56 0.89 -3.01 -10.39
CA LEU A 56 1.27 -4.05 -9.41
C LEU A 56 0.40 -4.01 -8.15
N MET A 57 0.12 -2.81 -7.64
CA MET A 57 -0.73 -2.65 -6.47
C MET A 57 -2.17 -3.07 -6.76
N ALA A 58 -2.71 -2.73 -7.94
CA ALA A 58 -4.04 -3.14 -8.38
C ALA A 58 -4.16 -4.66 -8.56
N GLU A 59 -3.07 -5.33 -8.99
CA GLU A 59 -2.97 -6.79 -9.03
C GLU A 59 -2.86 -7.44 -7.63
N GLY A 60 -2.69 -6.65 -6.55
CA GLY A 60 -2.50 -7.17 -5.20
C GLY A 60 -1.09 -7.72 -4.95
N VAL A 61 -0.12 -7.39 -5.79
CA VAL A 61 1.27 -7.85 -5.64
C VAL A 61 1.91 -7.15 -4.45
N ASN A 62 2.43 -7.90 -3.48
CA ASN A 62 3.21 -7.34 -2.39
C ASN A 62 4.72 -7.30 -2.74
N GLU A 63 5.52 -6.70 -1.88
CA GLU A 63 6.98 -6.58 -2.06
C GLU A 63 7.65 -7.95 -2.30
N GLU A 64 7.27 -8.95 -1.53
CA GLU A 64 7.85 -10.30 -1.59
C GLU A 64 7.54 -10.98 -2.94
N ALA A 65 6.29 -10.95 -3.36
CA ALA A 65 5.85 -11.47 -4.65
C ALA A 65 6.52 -10.71 -5.81
N TYR A 66 6.75 -9.40 -5.66
CA TYR A 66 7.48 -8.63 -6.65
C TYR A 66 8.96 -9.03 -6.72
N ALA A 67 9.61 -9.27 -5.58
CA ALA A 67 10.97 -9.81 -5.52
C ALA A 67 11.07 -11.23 -6.13
N GLN A 68 10.03 -12.04 -5.99
CA GLN A 68 9.93 -13.35 -6.65
C GLN A 68 9.81 -13.20 -8.18
N ARG A 69 8.99 -12.27 -8.69
CA ARG A 69 8.88 -11.98 -10.12
C ARG A 69 10.21 -11.52 -10.74
N LEU A 70 11.01 -10.79 -9.97
CA LEU A 70 12.35 -10.36 -10.38
C LEU A 70 13.42 -11.46 -10.25
N GLY A 71 13.08 -12.63 -9.69
CA GLY A 71 14.02 -13.74 -9.50
C GLY A 71 15.11 -13.48 -8.46
N VAL A 72 14.96 -12.44 -7.63
CA VAL A 72 15.97 -12.03 -6.64
C VAL A 72 15.60 -12.37 -5.20
N HIS A 73 14.40 -12.90 -4.96
CA HIS A 73 13.90 -13.21 -3.61
C HIS A 73 14.86 -14.09 -2.80
N ASP A 74 15.27 -15.24 -3.35
CA ASP A 74 16.16 -16.18 -2.65
C ASP A 74 17.55 -15.57 -2.40
N ARG A 75 18.06 -14.81 -3.37
CA ARG A 75 19.35 -14.11 -3.25
C ARG A 75 19.28 -13.06 -2.16
N MET A 76 18.22 -12.24 -2.16
CA MET A 76 17.98 -11.22 -1.16
C MET A 76 17.93 -11.83 0.24
N LYS A 77 17.13 -12.88 0.43
CA LYS A 77 17.02 -13.59 1.71
C LYS A 77 18.36 -14.11 2.21
N LYS A 78 19.10 -14.83 1.36
CA LYS A 78 20.44 -15.35 1.69
C LYS A 78 21.41 -14.24 2.08
N LEU A 79 21.41 -13.12 1.37
CA LEU A 79 22.31 -12.00 1.66
C LEU A 79 21.94 -11.26 2.95
N THR A 80 20.64 -11.13 3.24
CA THR A 80 20.15 -10.56 4.50
C THR A 80 20.50 -11.44 5.70
N GLU A 81 20.38 -12.76 5.57
CA GLU A 81 20.71 -13.72 6.63
C GLU A 81 22.22 -13.85 6.87
N ALA A 82 23.03 -13.79 5.80
CA ALA A 82 24.47 -13.98 5.90
C ALA A 82 25.19 -12.78 6.52
N GLY A 83 24.68 -11.55 6.35
CA GLY A 83 25.27 -10.32 6.88
C GLY A 83 26.70 -10.06 6.40
N GLY A 84 26.87 -9.22 5.38
CA GLY A 84 28.21 -8.92 4.85
C GLY A 84 28.21 -7.90 3.72
N THR A 85 29.39 -7.64 3.14
CA THR A 85 29.58 -6.66 2.06
C THR A 85 28.75 -6.95 0.81
N GLY A 86 28.48 -8.23 0.52
CA GLY A 86 27.66 -8.64 -0.62
C GLY A 86 26.20 -8.17 -0.55
N LEU A 87 25.68 -7.83 0.64
CA LEU A 87 24.36 -7.20 0.77
C LEU A 87 24.38 -5.77 0.23
N TYR A 88 25.41 -5.00 0.55
CA TYR A 88 25.54 -3.62 0.07
C TYR A 88 25.64 -3.56 -1.46
N ASP A 89 26.43 -4.45 -2.06
CA ASP A 89 26.54 -4.55 -3.52
C ASP A 89 25.21 -4.93 -4.16
N PHE A 90 24.46 -5.84 -3.52
CA PHE A 90 23.12 -6.20 -3.97
C PHE A 90 22.14 -5.03 -3.87
N MET A 91 22.22 -4.19 -2.84
CA MET A 91 21.38 -3.00 -2.69
C MET A 91 21.61 -1.96 -3.80
N MET A 92 22.75 -2.01 -4.49
CA MET A 92 23.07 -1.11 -5.61
C MET A 92 22.57 -1.64 -6.97
N THR A 93 22.05 -2.86 -7.03
CA THR A 93 21.47 -3.45 -8.24
C THR A 93 20.15 -2.80 -8.63
N ASP A 94 19.82 -2.84 -9.91
CA ASP A 94 18.58 -2.23 -10.40
C ASP A 94 17.34 -3.01 -9.95
N GLU A 95 17.45 -4.32 -9.78
CA GLU A 95 16.38 -5.17 -9.23
C GLU A 95 16.05 -4.75 -7.80
N TYR A 96 17.05 -4.53 -6.96
CA TYR A 96 16.83 -4.06 -5.60
C TYR A 96 16.23 -2.65 -5.58
N LYS A 97 16.73 -1.72 -6.41
CA LYS A 97 16.15 -0.38 -6.54
C LYS A 97 14.68 -0.42 -6.93
N LYS A 98 14.28 -1.33 -7.83
CA LYS A 98 12.86 -1.57 -8.20
C LYS A 98 12.03 -2.02 -7.00
N ILE A 99 12.54 -2.99 -6.22
CA ILE A 99 11.86 -3.50 -5.03
C ILE A 99 11.68 -2.37 -4.00
N ASN A 100 12.74 -1.63 -3.71
CA ASN A 100 12.71 -0.53 -2.75
C ASN A 100 11.75 0.58 -3.19
N ALA A 101 11.76 0.95 -4.47
CA ALA A 101 10.81 1.93 -5.02
C ALA A 101 9.35 1.47 -4.84
N TYR A 102 9.06 0.20 -5.14
CA TYR A 102 7.72 -0.34 -4.97
C TYR A 102 7.29 -0.43 -3.49
N GLN A 103 8.19 -0.82 -2.61
CA GLN A 103 7.96 -0.85 -1.16
C GLN A 103 7.64 0.55 -0.61
N ASP A 104 8.40 1.57 -1.02
CA ASP A 104 8.16 2.96 -0.65
C ASP A 104 6.79 3.45 -1.13
N PHE A 105 6.41 3.10 -2.37
CA PHE A 105 5.10 3.40 -2.93
C PHE A 105 3.96 2.75 -2.13
N LEU A 106 4.05 1.45 -1.83
CA LEU A 106 3.06 0.73 -1.04
C LEU A 106 2.89 1.34 0.36
N ARG A 107 3.99 1.77 0.99
CA ARG A 107 3.96 2.41 2.30
C ARG A 107 3.21 3.74 2.26
N GLU A 108 3.43 4.55 1.23
CA GLU A 108 2.73 5.84 1.11
C GLU A 108 1.25 5.65 0.77
N ALA A 109 0.91 4.71 -0.12
CA ALA A 109 -0.47 4.36 -0.42
C ALA A 109 -1.26 3.94 0.84
N ARG A 110 -0.65 3.15 1.73
CA ARG A 110 -1.27 2.79 3.03
C ARG A 110 -1.48 4.00 3.94
N ARG A 111 -0.54 4.93 3.97
CA ARG A 111 -0.68 6.17 4.77
C ARG A 111 -1.79 7.05 4.22
N GLU A 112 -1.91 7.16 2.91
CA GLU A 112 -3.00 7.89 2.25
C GLU A 112 -4.35 7.27 2.55
N ALA A 113 -4.47 5.94 2.44
CA ALA A 113 -5.70 5.22 2.78
C ALA A 113 -6.11 5.45 4.24
N LYS A 114 -5.14 5.40 5.17
CA LYS A 114 -5.39 5.71 6.59
C LYS A 114 -5.86 7.16 6.79
N ARG A 115 -5.20 8.13 6.15
CA ARG A 115 -5.60 9.54 6.20
C ARG A 115 -7.02 9.75 5.64
N ALA A 116 -7.37 9.07 4.56
CA ALA A 116 -8.70 9.10 3.98
C ALA A 116 -9.76 8.54 4.94
N GLN A 117 -9.47 7.40 5.57
CA GLN A 117 -10.34 6.79 6.59
C GLN A 117 -10.55 7.72 7.79
N GLU A 118 -9.50 8.36 8.29
CA GLU A 118 -9.58 9.34 9.38
C GLU A 118 -10.43 10.56 8.99
N MET A 119 -10.24 11.08 7.77
CA MET A 119 -11.03 12.20 7.24
C MET A 119 -12.50 11.85 7.04
N GLU A 120 -12.79 10.65 6.57
CA GLU A 120 -14.16 10.13 6.44
C GLU A 120 -14.81 9.96 7.81
N ALA A 121 -14.09 9.40 8.79
CA ALA A 121 -14.56 9.30 10.17
C ALA A 121 -14.85 10.68 10.78
N LEU A 122 -14.01 11.68 10.53
CA LEU A 122 -14.24 13.07 10.97
C LEU A 122 -15.46 13.70 10.28
N ARG A 123 -15.66 13.44 8.98
CA ARG A 123 -16.86 13.89 8.26
C ARG A 123 -18.12 13.23 8.81
N ALA A 124 -18.08 11.93 9.08
CA ALA A 124 -19.19 11.19 9.67
C ALA A 124 -19.50 11.71 11.09
N LEU A 125 -18.49 11.96 11.92
CA LEU A 125 -18.65 12.56 13.24
C LEU A 125 -19.32 13.93 13.16
N LYS A 126 -18.81 14.82 12.29
CA LYS A 126 -19.41 16.16 12.06
C LYS A 126 -20.85 16.06 11.58
N LYS A 127 -21.16 15.15 10.65
CA LYS A 127 -22.50 14.94 10.09
C LYS A 127 -23.48 14.39 11.12
N SER A 128 -23.02 13.52 12.02
CA SER A 128 -23.86 12.88 13.03
C SER A 128 -24.45 13.85 14.06
N LYS A 129 -24.07 15.15 14.06
CA LYS A 129 -24.38 16.13 15.12
C LYS A 129 -24.13 15.55 16.53
N ALA A 130 -23.24 14.57 16.66
CA ALA A 130 -22.95 13.94 17.93
C ALA A 130 -22.54 15.04 18.90
N LYS A 131 -23.37 15.29 19.92
CA LYS A 131 -23.00 16.13 21.06
C LYS A 131 -21.84 15.41 21.72
N ILE A 132 -20.61 15.77 21.33
CA ILE A 132 -19.40 15.34 22.01
C ILE A 132 -19.59 15.77 23.46
N ASN A 133 -19.87 14.81 24.34
CA ASN A 133 -20.01 15.06 25.75
C ASN A 133 -18.62 15.23 26.34
N TRP A 134 -18.09 16.45 26.21
CA TRP A 134 -16.79 16.86 26.74
C TRP A 134 -16.66 16.60 28.25
N SER A 135 -17.76 16.52 28.98
CA SER A 135 -17.79 16.18 30.41
C SER A 135 -17.35 14.73 30.65
N SER A 136 -17.77 13.79 29.80
CA SER A 136 -17.36 12.38 29.89
C SER A 136 -15.88 12.19 29.54
N ILE A 137 -15.39 12.90 28.53
CA ILE A 137 -13.98 12.83 28.10
C ILE A 137 -13.05 13.41 29.17
N LYS A 138 -13.40 14.57 29.77
CA LYS A 138 -12.63 15.16 30.87
C LYS A 138 -12.58 14.26 32.11
N LYS A 139 -13.64 13.49 32.39
CA LYS A 139 -13.69 12.58 33.53
C LYS A 139 -12.71 11.41 33.39
N VAL A 140 -12.57 10.86 32.18
CA VAL A 140 -11.63 9.78 31.86
C VAL A 140 -10.18 10.25 31.94
N PHE A 141 -9.91 11.50 31.53
CA PHE A 141 -8.55 12.06 31.62
C PHE A 141 -8.15 12.40 33.06
N ARG A 142 -9.10 12.82 33.90
CA ARG A 142 -8.86 13.20 35.29
C ARG A 142 -8.71 12.00 36.25
N SER A 143 -9.15 10.81 35.87
CA SER A 143 -9.03 9.60 36.72
C SER A 143 -7.75 8.79 36.47
N LYS A 144 -6.87 9.26 35.57
CA LYS A 144 -5.60 8.60 35.21
C LYS A 144 -4.36 9.33 35.75
N THR A 145 -4.56 10.43 36.48
CA THR A 145 -3.57 11.11 37.32
C THR A 145 -3.87 10.81 38.77
#